data_AF-A0A844X207-F1
#
_entry.id   AF-A0A844X207-F1
#
_cell.length_a   1.000
_cell.length_b   1.000
_cell.length_c   1.000
_cell.angle_alpha   90.00
_cell.angle_beta   90.00
_cell.angle_gamma   90.00
#
_symmetry.space_group_name_H-M   'P 1'
#
loop_
_entity.id
_entity.type
_entity.pdbx_description
1 polymer ?
#
loop_
_entity_poly.entity_id
_entity_poly.type
_entity_poly.pdbx_seq_one_letter_code
_entity_poly.pdbx_strand_id
1 'polypeptide(L)'
;MLLLSFSWNSLALTGKSGRGGHRSDAIILPSSQWGILKSVKPNLDYGELHFAGPADIWNPNYGFLVQSTDAASYALNFPTTGADGLYFDFIIMGEAGELTWGAPVTHEGITATVTRKTECNDEGYVEFRVTLTGPEARAKWGDPYPNQITVPRLPQAFELVGRDREGKEIVRYGFVLQKWFVNRGAELYYYPDMVTWCSRLGYRVPQVKDLTNAICSGLGSGSHCQGSIGATPPSSGNHYQRQIGAGLFTEWGFMHHYTGADFVLQNYWTSDTTRTGQFDVGADNGDIYWFSASIINYGLCTAP
;
A
#
# COMPACT_ATOMS: atom_id res chain seq x y z
N MET A 1 50.57 26.45 -3.76
CA MET A 1 49.21 26.01 -3.39
C MET A 1 49.40 24.66 -2.70
N LEU A 2 49.07 24.62 -1.41
CA LEU A 2 49.49 23.57 -0.47
C LEU A 2 48.95 22.18 -0.83
N LEU A 3 49.86 21.22 -0.93
CA LEU A 3 49.68 19.87 -0.40
C LEU A 3 50.35 19.88 0.98
N LEU A 4 49.68 19.42 2.04
CA LEU A 4 50.33 18.76 3.18
C LEU A 4 49.29 18.02 4.03
N SER A 5 49.66 16.77 4.26
CA SER A 5 49.01 15.66 4.92
C SER A 5 48.74 15.87 6.41
N PHE A 6 47.61 15.34 6.87
CA PHE A 6 47.31 15.09 8.28
C PHE A 6 48.24 14.01 8.85
N SER A 7 48.85 14.30 10.00
CA SER A 7 49.56 13.32 10.84
C SER A 7 48.86 13.26 12.19
N TRP A 8 48.47 12.05 12.58
CA TRP A 8 47.85 11.69 13.86
C TRP A 8 48.87 11.71 14.99
N ASN A 9 48.54 12.36 16.11
CA ASN A 9 49.20 12.13 17.39
C ASN A 9 48.27 11.31 18.28
N SER A 10 48.57 10.03 18.44
CA SER A 10 48.02 9.19 19.50
C SER A 10 48.84 9.39 20.77
N LEU A 11 48.23 9.87 21.85
CA LEU A 11 48.86 9.85 23.18
C LEU A 11 48.87 8.41 23.71
N ALA A 12 50.07 7.91 23.98
CA ALA A 12 50.29 6.67 24.70
C ALA A 12 50.04 6.86 26.21
N LEU A 13 49.31 5.92 26.82
CA LEU A 13 49.29 5.73 28.27
C LEU A 13 49.93 4.38 28.59
N THR A 14 50.93 4.44 29.45
CA THR A 14 51.75 3.34 29.93
C THR A 14 51.02 2.53 31.01
N GLY A 15 50.98 1.20 30.84
CA GLY A 15 50.42 0.26 31.82
C GLY A 15 51.34 -0.95 32.00
N LYS A 16 51.74 -1.18 33.25
CA LYS A 16 52.71 -2.20 33.72
C LYS A 16 52.26 -3.65 33.46
N SER A 17 53.25 -4.53 33.35
CA SER A 17 53.15 -5.98 33.18
C SER A 17 52.36 -6.70 34.29
N GLY A 18 51.44 -7.58 33.89
CA GLY A 18 50.80 -8.58 34.75
C GLY A 18 50.18 -9.70 33.92
N ARG A 19 50.54 -10.96 34.22
CA ARG A 19 50.12 -12.20 33.56
C ARG A 19 48.59 -12.40 33.55
N GLY A 20 48.09 -12.93 32.43
CA GLY A 20 46.96 -13.87 32.41
C GLY A 20 45.60 -13.29 32.04
N GLY A 21 45.09 -13.73 30.89
CA GLY A 21 43.69 -13.58 30.51
C GLY A 21 43.53 -12.98 29.12
N HIS A 22 43.30 -13.82 28.12
CA HIS A 22 42.69 -13.40 26.87
C HIS A 22 41.24 -12.97 27.18
N ARG A 23 41.06 -11.73 27.64
CA ARG A 23 39.75 -11.08 27.58
C ARG A 23 39.66 -10.40 26.23
N SER A 24 38.91 -11.01 25.33
CA SER A 24 38.32 -10.28 24.21
C SER A 24 37.42 -9.23 24.82
N ASP A 25 37.82 -7.96 24.76
CA ASP A 25 36.95 -6.86 25.11
C ASP A 25 35.83 -6.83 24.06
N ALA A 26 34.66 -7.36 24.43
CA ALA A 26 33.46 -7.25 23.63
C ALA A 26 33.04 -5.78 23.63
N ILE A 27 33.09 -5.14 22.46
CA ILE A 27 32.42 -3.86 22.25
C ILE A 27 30.92 -4.17 22.29
N ILE A 28 30.28 -3.90 23.42
CA ILE A 28 28.83 -3.91 23.53
C ILE A 28 28.33 -2.68 22.78
N LEU A 29 27.84 -2.88 21.56
CA LEU A 29 27.12 -1.86 20.82
C LEU A 29 25.85 -1.48 21.62
N PRO A 30 25.48 -0.19 21.68
CA PRO A 30 24.26 0.22 22.37
C PRO A 30 23.02 -0.42 21.71
N SER A 31 21.93 -0.51 22.47
CA SER A 31 20.68 -1.25 22.20
C SER A 31 19.85 -0.80 20.98
N SER A 32 20.45 -0.18 19.97
CA SER A 32 19.81 0.22 18.70
C SER A 32 19.69 -0.93 17.69
N GLN A 33 19.87 -2.18 18.11
CA GLN A 33 20.05 -3.33 17.22
C GLN A 33 18.76 -4.09 16.87
N TRP A 34 17.65 -3.74 17.52
CA TRP A 34 16.39 -4.50 17.45
C TRP A 34 15.43 -3.84 16.46
N GLY A 35 14.85 -4.66 15.58
CA GLY A 35 14.05 -4.29 14.40
C GLY A 35 13.31 -2.95 14.47
N ILE A 36 13.70 -1.96 13.65
CA ILE A 36 12.97 -0.70 13.47
C ILE A 36 12.17 -0.78 12.18
N LEU A 37 10.84 -0.66 12.27
CA LEU A 37 9.98 -0.55 11.08
C LEU A 37 10.17 0.81 10.42
N LYS A 38 10.82 0.80 9.25
CA LYS A 38 11.17 2.01 8.50
C LYS A 38 10.00 2.50 7.66
N SER A 39 9.37 1.57 6.96
CA SER A 39 8.35 1.83 5.96
C SER A 39 7.53 0.57 5.67
N VAL A 40 6.45 0.77 4.95
CA VAL A 40 5.61 -0.29 4.41
C VAL A 40 5.57 -0.19 2.89
N LYS A 41 5.87 -1.31 2.23
CA LYS A 41 6.17 -1.36 0.81
C LYS A 41 5.04 -2.06 0.05
N PRO A 42 4.10 -1.31 -0.55
CA PRO A 42 3.26 -1.84 -1.63
C PRO A 42 4.11 -2.02 -2.90
N ASN A 43 3.49 -2.25 -4.06
CA ASN A 43 4.19 -2.24 -5.33
C ASN A 43 4.80 -0.85 -5.57
N LEU A 44 6.09 -0.81 -5.92
CA LEU A 44 6.87 0.42 -6.10
C LEU A 44 6.87 0.95 -7.54
N ASP A 45 6.37 0.18 -8.51
CA ASP A 45 6.31 0.63 -9.90
C ASP A 45 5.43 1.87 -10.00
N TYR A 46 5.83 2.81 -10.86
CA TYR A 46 5.21 4.14 -10.91
C TYR A 46 5.18 4.81 -9.51
N GLY A 47 6.28 4.68 -8.75
CA GLY A 47 6.50 5.38 -7.47
C GLY A 47 7.50 6.53 -7.55
N GLU A 48 8.00 6.84 -8.74
CA GLU A 48 9.08 7.81 -8.98
C GLU A 48 8.60 9.02 -9.82
N LEU A 49 9.48 10.02 -9.96
CA LEU A 49 9.27 11.19 -10.83
C LEU A 49 7.91 11.86 -10.55
N HIS A 50 7.04 11.95 -11.57
CA HIS A 50 5.74 12.60 -11.48
C HIS A 50 4.74 11.83 -10.62
N PHE A 51 4.96 10.53 -10.39
CA PHE A 51 4.11 9.70 -9.55
C PHE A 51 4.53 9.71 -8.08
N ALA A 52 5.75 10.17 -7.77
CA ALA A 52 6.25 10.21 -6.41
C ALA A 52 5.37 11.10 -5.52
N GLY A 53 5.07 10.59 -4.33
CA GLY A 53 4.41 11.35 -3.28
C GLY A 53 5.33 12.35 -2.59
N PRO A 54 4.79 13.16 -1.66
CA PRO A 54 5.60 13.97 -0.74
C PRO A 54 6.63 13.11 0.00
N ALA A 55 7.84 13.64 0.19
CA ALA A 55 8.97 12.88 0.74
C ALA A 55 8.81 12.46 2.22
N ASP A 56 7.89 13.11 2.93
CA ASP A 56 7.46 12.79 4.29
C ASP A 56 6.39 11.67 4.35
N ILE A 57 5.80 11.31 3.20
CA ILE A 57 4.78 10.26 3.07
C ILE A 57 5.34 9.06 2.30
N TRP A 58 6.07 9.30 1.22
CA TRP A 58 6.49 8.27 0.26
C TRP A 58 8.00 8.32 0.00
N ASN A 59 8.64 7.16 0.08
CA ASN A 59 10.00 6.94 -0.35
C ASN A 59 10.01 6.01 -1.57
N PRO A 60 10.54 6.43 -2.73
CA PRO A 60 10.53 5.58 -3.94
C PRO A 60 11.17 4.20 -3.80
N ASN A 61 12.16 4.05 -2.91
CA ASN A 61 12.87 2.78 -2.71
C ASN A 61 12.21 1.90 -1.64
N TYR A 62 11.42 2.49 -0.73
CA TYR A 62 10.95 1.80 0.48
C TYR A 62 9.44 1.85 0.71
N GLY A 63 8.68 2.59 -0.09
CA GLY A 63 7.23 2.73 0.01
C GLY A 63 6.78 3.82 0.99
N PHE A 64 5.62 3.61 1.62
CA PHE A 64 5.05 4.58 2.56
C PHE A 64 5.81 4.60 3.88
N LEU A 65 6.15 5.80 4.34
CA LEU A 65 6.74 6.03 5.66
C LEU A 65 5.68 5.84 6.74
N VAL A 66 6.08 5.24 7.86
CA VAL A 66 5.21 5.10 9.03
C VAL A 66 4.89 6.49 9.59
N GLN A 67 3.63 6.89 9.57
CA GLN A 67 3.20 8.22 10.03
C GLN A 67 2.99 8.25 11.55
N SER A 68 2.48 7.17 12.14
CA SER A 68 2.35 7.03 13.59
C SER A 68 2.31 5.58 14.05
N THR A 69 2.75 5.32 15.28
CA THR A 69 2.56 4.04 15.99
C THR A 69 1.57 4.15 17.14
N ASP A 70 0.99 5.34 17.34
CA ASP A 70 -0.10 5.55 18.29
C ASP A 70 -1.42 5.08 17.69
N ALA A 71 -2.13 4.22 18.43
CA ALA A 71 -3.40 3.64 18.02
C ALA A 71 -4.47 4.70 17.70
N ALA A 72 -4.44 5.86 18.37
CA ALA A 72 -5.35 6.96 18.08
C ALA A 72 -5.13 7.60 16.69
N SER A 73 -3.96 7.35 16.07
CA SER A 73 -3.52 7.99 14.83
C SER A 73 -3.32 7.01 13.66
N TYR A 74 -3.75 5.75 13.79
CA TYR A 74 -3.60 4.75 12.73
C TYR A 74 -4.28 5.11 11.41
N ALA A 75 -5.27 6.02 11.41
CA ALA A 75 -5.89 6.51 10.19
C ALA A 75 -4.95 7.35 9.30
N LEU A 76 -3.78 7.76 9.81
CA LEU A 76 -2.73 8.45 9.03
C LEU A 76 -1.85 7.47 8.25
N ASN A 77 -1.86 6.17 8.60
CA ASN A 77 -1.01 5.18 7.98
C ASN A 77 -1.66 4.54 6.76
N PHE A 78 -0.83 4.12 5.81
CA PHE A 78 -1.24 3.21 4.73
C PHE A 78 -1.51 1.78 5.28
N PRO A 79 -2.47 1.03 4.74
CA PRO A 79 -3.46 1.44 3.76
C PRO A 79 -4.75 1.98 4.39
N THR A 80 -5.46 2.84 3.65
CA THR A 80 -6.85 3.23 3.93
C THR A 80 -7.86 2.53 3.02
N THR A 81 -7.41 1.94 1.92
CA THR A 81 -8.24 1.12 1.03
C THR A 81 -7.75 -0.31 0.98
N GLY A 82 -8.62 -1.27 0.68
CA GLY A 82 -8.21 -2.67 0.51
C GLY A 82 -9.06 -3.44 -0.49
N ALA A 83 -8.54 -4.57 -0.94
CA ALA A 83 -9.24 -5.58 -1.71
C ALA A 83 -8.64 -6.95 -1.36
N ASP A 84 -9.38 -8.01 -1.66
CA ASP A 84 -8.90 -9.37 -1.45
C ASP A 84 -7.65 -9.63 -2.29
N GLY A 85 -6.60 -10.19 -1.67
CA GLY A 85 -5.35 -10.54 -2.34
C GLY A 85 -4.32 -9.40 -2.44
N LEU A 86 -4.63 -8.20 -1.98
CA LEU A 86 -3.64 -7.12 -1.85
C LEU A 86 -2.67 -7.39 -0.70
N TYR A 87 -1.43 -6.95 -0.87
CA TYR A 87 -0.39 -7.13 0.14
C TYR A 87 0.62 -5.98 0.16
N PHE A 88 1.28 -5.80 1.29
CA PHE A 88 2.43 -4.91 1.41
C PHE A 88 3.48 -5.54 2.34
N ASP A 89 4.73 -5.12 2.17
CA ASP A 89 5.85 -5.70 2.90
C ASP A 89 6.37 -4.70 3.95
N PHE A 90 6.51 -5.13 5.20
CA PHE A 90 7.23 -4.39 6.24
C PHE A 90 8.72 -4.38 5.92
N ILE A 91 9.33 -3.20 5.92
CA ILE A 91 10.78 -3.03 5.81
C ILE A 91 11.35 -2.77 7.20
N ILE A 92 11.96 -3.79 7.79
CA ILE A 92 12.46 -3.71 9.17
C ILE A 92 14.00 -3.71 9.15
N MET A 93 14.59 -2.61 9.64
CA MET A 93 16.04 -2.45 9.75
C MET A 93 16.55 -3.10 11.04
N GLY A 94 17.75 -3.68 11.00
CA GLY A 94 18.39 -4.32 12.15
C GLY A 94 18.02 -5.80 12.29
N GLU A 95 18.25 -6.36 13.47
CA GLU A 95 17.96 -7.77 13.74
C GLU A 95 16.45 -7.96 13.95
N ALA A 96 15.78 -8.42 12.90
CA ALA A 96 14.33 -8.65 12.87
C ALA A 96 13.95 -10.06 12.40
N GLY A 97 14.94 -10.90 12.06
CA GLY A 97 14.71 -12.23 11.48
C GLY A 97 13.98 -13.20 12.41
N GLU A 98 14.07 -12.97 13.72
CA GLU A 98 13.47 -13.81 14.76
C GLU A 98 12.10 -13.28 15.24
N LEU A 99 11.60 -12.19 14.65
CA LEU A 99 10.30 -11.66 15.03
C LEU A 99 9.20 -12.66 14.71
N THR A 100 8.36 -12.89 15.70
CA THR A 100 7.15 -13.69 15.62
C THR A 100 5.94 -12.77 15.57
N TRP A 101 4.95 -13.18 14.78
CA TRP A 101 3.68 -12.47 14.65
C TRP A 101 2.58 -13.37 15.20
N GLY A 102 1.61 -12.78 15.89
CA GLY A 102 0.49 -13.51 16.47
C GLY A 102 -0.44 -14.13 15.43
N ALA A 103 -1.60 -14.60 15.89
CA ALA A 103 -2.66 -15.04 14.99
C ALA A 103 -3.09 -13.89 14.04
N PRO A 104 -3.58 -14.21 12.82
CA PRO A 104 -4.13 -13.20 11.91
C PRO A 104 -5.19 -12.33 12.60
N VAL A 105 -5.23 -11.05 12.23
CA VAL A 105 -6.18 -10.09 12.79
C VAL A 105 -7.37 -9.98 11.86
N THR A 106 -8.57 -10.28 12.37
CA THR A 106 -9.81 -10.32 11.57
C THR A 106 -10.86 -9.36 12.11
N HIS A 107 -11.37 -8.48 11.25
CA HIS A 107 -12.47 -7.58 11.53
C HIS A 107 -13.42 -7.52 10.33
N GLU A 108 -14.73 -7.62 10.58
CA GLU A 108 -15.77 -7.46 9.55
C GLU A 108 -15.58 -8.37 8.30
N GLY A 109 -15.00 -9.55 8.50
CA GLY A 109 -14.71 -10.50 7.41
C GLY A 109 -13.42 -10.22 6.63
N ILE A 110 -12.67 -9.17 6.97
CA ILE A 110 -11.34 -8.89 6.43
C ILE A 110 -10.28 -9.40 7.41
N THR A 111 -9.27 -10.09 6.91
CA THR A 111 -8.16 -10.66 7.68
C THR A 111 -6.83 -10.12 7.19
N ALA A 112 -6.01 -9.62 8.10
CA ALA A 112 -4.61 -9.28 7.86
C ALA A 112 -3.71 -10.40 8.40
N THR A 113 -2.92 -11.01 7.53
CA THR A 113 -1.99 -12.09 7.88
C THR A 113 -0.56 -11.66 7.63
N VAL A 114 0.32 -11.80 8.64
CA VAL A 114 1.74 -11.49 8.51
C VAL A 114 2.55 -12.75 8.26
N THR A 115 3.39 -12.74 7.24
CA THR A 115 4.26 -13.86 6.86
C THR A 115 5.67 -13.38 6.60
N ARG A 116 6.68 -14.13 7.02
CA ARG A 116 8.08 -13.80 6.73
C ARG A 116 8.40 -14.13 5.28
N LYS A 117 9.03 -13.19 4.55
CA LYS A 117 9.57 -13.50 3.21
C LYS A 117 10.83 -14.35 3.33
N THR A 118 11.03 -15.22 2.34
CA THR A 118 12.20 -16.12 2.30
C THR A 118 13.49 -15.37 2.02
N GLU A 119 13.41 -14.31 1.22
CA GLU A 119 14.53 -13.49 0.78
C GLU A 119 14.52 -12.15 1.51
N CYS A 120 15.73 -11.66 1.84
CA CYS A 120 15.92 -10.26 2.23
C CYS A 120 15.89 -9.39 0.98
N ASN A 121 15.67 -8.09 1.14
CA ASN A 121 15.85 -7.16 0.02
C ASN A 121 17.34 -6.95 -0.30
N ASP A 122 17.60 -6.17 -1.34
CA ASP A 122 18.96 -5.88 -1.84
C ASP A 122 19.89 -5.26 -0.79
N GLU A 123 19.32 -4.65 0.26
CA GLU A 123 20.05 -4.06 1.39
C GLU A 123 20.23 -5.02 2.57
N GLY A 124 19.74 -6.25 2.45
CA GLY A 124 19.82 -7.28 3.49
C GLY A 124 18.80 -7.10 4.62
N TYR A 125 17.78 -6.25 4.46
CA TYR A 125 16.72 -6.13 5.47
C TYR A 125 15.73 -7.27 5.37
N VAL A 126 15.25 -7.70 6.54
CA VAL A 126 14.21 -8.71 6.66
C VAL A 126 12.87 -8.08 6.29
N GLU A 127 12.11 -8.78 5.45
CA GLU A 127 10.78 -8.34 5.02
C GLU A 127 9.70 -9.30 5.53
N PHE A 128 8.60 -8.72 5.99
CA PHE A 128 7.40 -9.46 6.37
C PHE A 128 6.23 -8.97 5.53
N ARG A 129 5.56 -9.89 4.82
CA ARG A 129 4.40 -9.60 4.01
C ARG A 129 3.13 -9.60 4.85
N VAL A 130 2.39 -8.51 4.80
CA VAL A 130 1.01 -8.41 5.25
C VAL A 130 0.10 -8.64 4.06
N THR A 131 -0.67 -9.72 4.08
CA THR A 131 -1.69 -10.02 3.06
C THR A 131 -3.07 -9.73 3.61
N LEU A 132 -3.89 -9.00 2.85
CA LEU A 132 -5.29 -8.76 3.12
C LEU A 132 -6.13 -9.81 2.39
N THR A 133 -6.96 -10.54 3.13
CA THR A 133 -8.00 -11.41 2.58
C THR A 133 -9.36 -10.96 3.08
N GLY A 134 -10.40 -11.09 2.28
CA GLY A 134 -11.71 -10.60 2.69
C GLY A 134 -12.83 -10.90 1.69
N PRO A 135 -13.96 -10.18 1.78
CA PRO A 135 -15.07 -10.40 0.87
C PRO A 135 -14.67 -10.19 -0.59
N GLU A 136 -14.96 -11.18 -1.41
CA GLU A 136 -14.60 -11.25 -2.82
C GLU A 136 -15.75 -11.88 -3.62
N ALA A 137 -15.65 -11.89 -4.95
CA ALA A 137 -16.75 -12.27 -5.83
C ALA A 137 -16.35 -13.20 -7.00
N ARG A 138 -15.21 -13.91 -6.92
CA ARG A 138 -14.74 -14.83 -7.98
C ARG A 138 -15.79 -15.85 -8.38
N ALA A 139 -16.46 -16.44 -7.39
CA ALA A 139 -17.55 -17.39 -7.62
C ALA A 139 -18.83 -16.77 -8.23
N LYS A 140 -18.87 -15.44 -8.39
CA LYS A 140 -20.03 -14.64 -8.84
C LYS A 140 -19.77 -13.85 -10.14
N TRP A 141 -18.55 -13.89 -10.70
CA TRP A 141 -18.21 -13.09 -11.89
C TRP A 141 -19.13 -13.37 -13.09
N GLY A 142 -19.42 -14.65 -13.34
CA GLY A 142 -20.31 -15.08 -14.44
C GLY A 142 -21.81 -14.93 -14.17
N ASP A 143 -22.21 -14.53 -12.96
CA ASP A 143 -23.61 -14.31 -12.61
C ASP A 143 -23.97 -12.83 -12.82
N PRO A 144 -24.86 -12.48 -13.78
CA PRO A 144 -25.28 -11.09 -13.98
C PRO A 144 -26.12 -10.55 -12.81
N TYR A 145 -26.72 -11.42 -11.99
CA TYR A 145 -27.58 -11.05 -10.86
C TYR A 145 -27.14 -11.78 -9.58
N PRO A 146 -25.92 -11.50 -9.08
CA PRO A 146 -25.35 -12.24 -7.98
C PRO A 146 -26.16 -12.05 -6.69
N ASN A 147 -26.14 -13.06 -5.83
CA ASN A 147 -26.56 -12.87 -4.45
C ASN A 147 -25.56 -11.98 -3.70
N GLN A 148 -26.06 -11.28 -2.69
CA GLN A 148 -25.26 -10.42 -1.82
C GLN A 148 -24.07 -11.18 -1.21
N ILE A 149 -22.92 -10.50 -1.10
CA ILE A 149 -21.75 -10.97 -0.35
C ILE A 149 -21.60 -10.11 0.91
N THR A 150 -20.72 -10.53 1.82
CA THR A 150 -20.41 -9.73 3.02
C THR A 150 -19.97 -8.33 2.63
N VAL A 151 -20.58 -7.31 3.25
CA VAL A 151 -20.19 -5.90 3.12
C VAL A 151 -19.56 -5.49 4.46
N PRO A 152 -18.22 -5.28 4.51
CA PRO A 152 -17.54 -4.90 5.75
C PRO A 152 -18.06 -3.56 6.30
N ARG A 153 -18.26 -3.45 7.61
CA ARG A 153 -18.59 -2.17 8.25
C ARG A 153 -17.31 -1.39 8.54
N LEU A 154 -16.90 -0.56 7.57
CA LEU A 154 -15.74 0.31 7.68
C LEU A 154 -16.12 1.72 8.20
N PRO A 155 -15.22 2.44 8.89
CA PRO A 155 -13.80 2.16 9.06
C PRO A 155 -13.47 1.09 10.13
N GLN A 156 -12.39 0.34 9.93
CA GLN A 156 -11.86 -0.64 10.90
C GLN A 156 -10.35 -0.50 11.09
N ALA A 157 -9.92 -0.47 12.35
CA ALA A 157 -8.50 -0.43 12.71
C ALA A 157 -7.91 -1.83 12.83
N PHE A 158 -6.74 -2.03 12.24
CA PHE A 158 -5.95 -3.26 12.36
C PHE A 158 -4.65 -2.92 13.07
N GLU A 159 -4.22 -3.77 14.01
CA GLU A 159 -2.95 -3.62 14.72
C GLU A 159 -2.14 -4.92 14.63
N LEU A 160 -0.92 -4.83 14.12
CA LEU A 160 0.00 -5.92 13.91
C LEU A 160 1.22 -5.71 14.81
N VAL A 161 1.51 -6.70 15.65
CA VAL A 161 2.60 -6.63 16.64
C VAL A 161 3.60 -7.75 16.41
N GLY A 162 4.85 -7.36 16.14
CA GLY A 162 6.00 -8.26 16.04
C GLY A 162 6.71 -8.37 17.39
N ARG A 163 6.88 -9.59 17.86
CA ARG A 163 7.48 -9.91 19.17
C ARG A 163 8.76 -10.71 19.04
N ASP A 164 9.68 -10.54 19.97
CA ASP A 164 10.85 -11.39 20.09
C ASP A 164 10.51 -12.79 20.66
N ARG A 165 11.53 -13.61 20.90
CA ARG A 165 11.37 -14.97 21.43
C ARG A 165 10.87 -14.98 22.88
N GLU A 166 11.14 -13.91 23.62
CA GLU A 166 10.70 -13.69 24.99
C GLU A 166 9.28 -13.12 25.07
N GLY A 167 8.65 -12.81 23.93
CA GLY A 167 7.30 -12.28 23.81
C GLY A 167 7.20 -10.76 23.99
N LYS A 168 8.32 -10.05 24.06
CA LYS A 168 8.37 -8.58 24.15
C LYS A 168 8.04 -7.97 22.79
N GLU A 169 7.24 -6.91 22.80
CA GLU A 169 6.92 -6.14 21.60
C GLU A 169 8.15 -5.38 21.11
N ILE A 170 8.53 -5.63 19.86
CA ILE A 170 9.64 -4.94 19.20
C ILE A 170 9.10 -3.99 18.13
N VAL A 171 8.13 -4.45 17.34
CA VAL A 171 7.51 -3.67 16.27
C VAL A 171 6.00 -3.64 16.46
N ARG A 172 5.41 -2.48 16.23
CA ARG A 172 3.96 -2.29 16.14
C ARG A 172 3.64 -1.48 14.90
N TYR A 173 2.64 -1.93 14.16
CA TYR A 173 2.09 -1.19 13.03
C TYR A 173 0.58 -1.31 13.03
N GLY A 174 -0.12 -0.20 12.86
CA GLY A 174 -1.55 -0.21 12.67
C GLY A 174 -2.03 0.73 11.58
N PHE A 175 -3.16 0.40 10.99
CA PHE A 175 -3.76 1.12 9.88
C PHE A 175 -5.28 1.04 9.98
N VAL A 176 -5.99 1.93 9.29
CA VAL A 176 -7.46 1.97 9.29
C VAL A 176 -7.98 1.82 7.88
N LEU A 177 -8.59 0.67 7.57
CA LEU A 177 -9.31 0.50 6.31
C LEU A 177 -10.61 1.29 6.37
N GLN A 178 -10.77 2.20 5.41
CA GLN A 178 -11.94 3.05 5.22
C GLN A 178 -12.84 2.55 4.09
N LYS A 179 -12.26 1.91 3.07
CA LYS A 179 -12.99 1.35 1.91
C LYS A 179 -12.48 -0.03 1.52
N TRP A 180 -13.41 -0.88 1.09
CA TRP A 180 -13.14 -2.20 0.54
C TRP A 180 -13.62 -2.30 -0.90
N PHE A 181 -12.81 -2.92 -1.75
CA PHE A 181 -13.08 -3.07 -3.18
C PHE A 181 -13.23 -4.53 -3.58
N VAL A 182 -14.17 -4.77 -4.49
CA VAL A 182 -14.49 -6.09 -5.03
C VAL A 182 -14.36 -6.03 -6.54
N ASN A 183 -13.39 -6.78 -7.07
CA ASN A 183 -13.07 -6.85 -8.49
C ASN A 183 -13.98 -7.87 -9.21
N ARG A 184 -14.43 -7.55 -10.43
CA ARG A 184 -15.20 -8.46 -11.30
C ARG A 184 -14.33 -9.23 -12.30
N GLY A 185 -13.02 -9.29 -12.07
CA GLY A 185 -12.08 -10.08 -12.86
C GLY A 185 -11.77 -9.47 -14.22
N ALA A 186 -11.36 -10.32 -15.17
CA ALA A 186 -10.79 -9.92 -16.46
C ALA A 186 -11.79 -9.85 -17.63
N GLU A 187 -13.09 -9.96 -17.34
CA GLU A 187 -14.16 -9.83 -18.33
C GLU A 187 -14.64 -8.37 -18.42
N LEU A 188 -15.16 -8.01 -19.60
CA LEU A 188 -15.62 -6.66 -19.91
C LEU A 188 -17.14 -6.57 -19.84
N TYR A 189 -17.65 -5.49 -19.26
CA TYR A 189 -19.08 -5.29 -19.03
C TYR A 189 -19.54 -3.89 -19.42
N TYR A 190 -20.81 -3.76 -19.83
CA TYR A 190 -21.43 -2.45 -19.98
C TYR A 190 -21.64 -1.81 -18.62
N TYR A 191 -21.60 -0.48 -18.57
CA TYR A 191 -21.78 0.27 -17.33
C TYR A 191 -23.11 -0.06 -16.59
N PRO A 192 -24.29 -0.14 -17.24
CA PRO A 192 -25.54 -0.52 -16.56
C PRO A 192 -25.50 -1.91 -15.89
N ASP A 193 -24.77 -2.85 -16.50
CA ASP A 193 -24.59 -4.19 -15.94
C ASP A 193 -23.72 -4.14 -14.69
N MET A 194 -22.71 -3.26 -14.66
CA MET A 194 -21.90 -3.02 -13.46
C MET A 194 -22.68 -2.37 -12.34
N VAL A 195 -23.55 -1.40 -12.64
CA VAL A 195 -24.45 -0.79 -11.63
C VAL A 195 -25.35 -1.87 -11.02
N THR A 196 -25.94 -2.72 -11.86
CA THR A 196 -26.80 -3.82 -11.40
C THR A 196 -26.01 -4.84 -10.57
N TRP A 197 -24.83 -5.24 -11.03
CA TRP A 197 -24.01 -6.24 -10.36
C TRP A 197 -23.49 -5.74 -9.00
N CYS A 198 -22.93 -4.54 -8.94
CA CYS A 198 -22.45 -3.98 -7.67
C CYS A 198 -23.58 -3.81 -6.65
N SER A 199 -24.73 -3.26 -7.07
CA SER A 199 -25.87 -3.04 -6.16
C SER A 199 -26.41 -4.36 -5.60
N ARG A 200 -26.46 -5.41 -6.41
CA ARG A 200 -26.86 -6.77 -5.99
C ARG A 200 -25.90 -7.39 -4.98
N LEU A 201 -24.60 -7.12 -5.10
CA LEU A 201 -23.60 -7.53 -4.11
C LEU A 201 -23.70 -6.76 -2.78
N GLY A 202 -24.43 -5.64 -2.74
CA GLY A 202 -24.48 -4.71 -1.60
C GLY A 202 -23.43 -3.60 -1.66
N TYR A 203 -22.82 -3.39 -2.83
CA TYR A 203 -21.77 -2.40 -3.10
C TYR A 203 -22.26 -1.37 -4.12
N ARG A 204 -21.40 -0.39 -4.47
CA ARG A 204 -21.62 0.54 -5.57
C ARG A 204 -20.45 0.54 -6.54
N VAL A 205 -20.67 1.01 -7.76
CA VAL A 205 -19.60 1.33 -8.69
C VAL A 205 -18.78 2.49 -8.08
N PRO A 206 -17.43 2.44 -8.08
CA PRO A 206 -16.60 3.49 -7.48
C PRO A 206 -16.79 4.84 -8.20
N GLN A 207 -16.44 5.91 -7.50
CA GLN A 207 -16.22 7.21 -8.11
C GLN A 207 -14.75 7.36 -8.52
N VAL A 208 -14.43 8.31 -9.37
CA VAL A 208 -13.04 8.65 -9.75
C VAL A 208 -12.18 8.88 -8.50
N LYS A 209 -12.68 9.67 -7.54
CA LYS A 209 -12.02 9.92 -6.25
C LYS A 209 -11.87 8.70 -5.32
N ASP A 210 -12.55 7.59 -5.60
CA ASP A 210 -12.32 6.35 -4.86
C ASP A 210 -11.08 5.61 -5.37
N LEU A 211 -10.62 5.93 -6.59
CA LEU A 211 -9.56 5.22 -7.28
C LEU A 211 -8.28 6.05 -7.42
N THR A 212 -8.39 7.35 -7.70
CA THR A 212 -7.23 8.19 -8.02
C THR A 212 -7.35 9.62 -7.50
N ASN A 213 -6.21 10.24 -7.19
CA ASN A 213 -6.07 11.67 -6.96
C ASN A 213 -5.66 12.47 -8.20
N ALA A 214 -5.72 11.85 -9.39
CA ALA A 214 -5.44 12.51 -10.65
C ALA A 214 -6.34 13.73 -10.90
N ILE A 215 -5.77 14.74 -11.54
CA ILE A 215 -6.49 15.94 -11.98
C ILE A 215 -6.47 16.05 -13.50
N CYS A 216 -7.54 16.61 -14.08
CA CYS A 216 -7.56 16.92 -15.50
C CYS A 216 -6.87 18.25 -15.83
N SER A 217 -5.58 18.34 -15.49
CA SER A 217 -4.69 19.41 -15.91
C SER A 217 -3.24 18.92 -15.86
N GLY A 218 -2.29 19.66 -16.43
CA GLY A 218 -0.87 19.24 -16.38
C GLY A 218 -0.57 18.04 -17.28
N LEU A 219 0.42 17.25 -16.88
CA LEU A 219 0.93 16.12 -17.69
C LEU A 219 -0.18 15.07 -17.91
N GLY A 220 -0.32 14.59 -19.15
CA GLY A 220 -1.29 13.53 -19.51
C GLY A 220 -2.76 13.99 -19.58
N SER A 221 -3.04 15.27 -19.33
CA SER A 221 -4.41 15.81 -19.37
C SER A 221 -4.87 16.15 -20.79
N GLY A 222 -6.20 16.23 -20.98
CA GLY A 222 -6.83 16.52 -22.26
C GLY A 222 -8.35 16.46 -22.18
N SER A 223 -9.03 16.50 -23.33
CA SER A 223 -10.50 16.44 -23.38
C SER A 223 -11.10 15.14 -22.82
N HIS A 224 -10.29 14.08 -22.72
CA HIS A 224 -10.67 12.77 -22.21
C HIS A 224 -10.81 12.70 -20.69
N CYS A 225 -10.35 13.70 -19.93
CA CYS A 225 -10.55 13.76 -18.48
C CYS A 225 -11.41 14.95 -18.04
N GLN A 226 -11.86 15.80 -18.98
CA GLN A 226 -12.41 17.11 -18.64
C GLN A 226 -13.68 17.01 -17.79
N GLY A 227 -13.64 17.61 -16.60
CA GLY A 227 -14.75 17.60 -15.64
C GLY A 227 -14.69 16.45 -14.63
N SER A 228 -13.68 15.59 -14.69
CA SER A 228 -13.42 14.60 -13.65
C SER A 228 -12.98 15.27 -12.34
N ILE A 229 -13.28 14.62 -11.22
CA ILE A 229 -12.88 15.06 -9.88
C ILE A 229 -12.22 13.87 -9.18
N GLY A 230 -10.89 13.92 -9.08
CA GLY A 230 -10.10 12.99 -8.30
C GLY A 230 -10.18 13.24 -6.79
N ALA A 231 -9.52 12.36 -6.04
CA ALA A 231 -9.33 12.49 -4.61
C ALA A 231 -8.38 13.65 -4.26
N THR A 232 -8.33 13.97 -2.98
CA THR A 232 -7.41 14.97 -2.42
C THR A 232 -6.39 14.29 -1.49
N PRO A 233 -5.15 14.81 -1.40
CA PRO A 233 -4.61 15.94 -2.14
C PRO A 233 -4.40 15.61 -3.63
N PRO A 234 -4.64 16.57 -4.53
CA PRO A 234 -4.57 16.33 -5.97
C PRO A 234 -3.14 16.05 -6.41
N SER A 235 -2.99 15.24 -7.46
CA SER A 235 -1.71 15.07 -8.13
C SER A 235 -1.34 16.28 -9.01
N SER A 236 -0.17 16.23 -9.65
CA SER A 236 0.28 17.28 -10.58
C SER A 236 -0.21 17.12 -12.03
N GLY A 237 -0.95 16.06 -12.33
CA GLY A 237 -1.28 15.65 -13.69
C GLY A 237 -2.49 14.72 -13.77
N ASN A 238 -2.81 14.24 -14.98
CA ASN A 238 -3.77 13.16 -15.16
C ASN A 238 -3.10 11.80 -14.97
N HIS A 239 -2.64 11.57 -13.74
CA HIS A 239 -2.02 10.36 -13.22
C HIS A 239 -2.06 10.47 -11.70
N TYR A 240 -1.95 9.37 -10.96
CA TYR A 240 -1.86 9.48 -9.51
C TYR A 240 -0.51 10.08 -9.08
N GLN A 241 -0.48 10.58 -7.85
CA GLN A 241 0.73 10.78 -7.06
C GLN A 241 0.57 10.04 -5.74
N ARG A 242 1.57 9.24 -5.34
CA ARG A 242 1.50 8.38 -4.15
C ARG A 242 1.11 9.18 -2.92
N GLN A 243 -0.06 8.87 -2.38
CA GLN A 243 -0.68 9.56 -1.25
C GLN A 243 -1.48 8.57 -0.43
N ILE A 244 -1.60 8.84 0.87
CA ILE A 244 -2.44 8.06 1.78
C ILE A 244 -3.82 8.72 1.83
N GLY A 245 -4.88 7.92 1.74
CA GLY A 245 -6.27 8.40 1.80
C GLY A 245 -6.80 8.96 0.48
N ALA A 246 -6.09 8.75 -0.64
CA ALA A 246 -6.36 9.43 -1.90
C ALA A 246 -6.78 8.48 -3.05
N GLY A 247 -7.33 7.32 -2.70
CA GLY A 247 -7.92 6.36 -3.64
C GLY A 247 -7.09 5.08 -3.80
N LEU A 248 -7.76 4.02 -4.27
CA LEU A 248 -7.20 2.67 -4.34
C LEU A 248 -5.89 2.61 -5.15
N PHE A 249 -5.89 3.11 -6.39
CA PHE A 249 -4.72 3.02 -7.26
C PHE A 249 -3.63 3.99 -6.83
N THR A 250 -3.99 5.10 -6.20
CA THR A 250 -3.02 6.04 -5.61
C THR A 250 -2.23 5.43 -4.47
N GLU A 251 -2.90 4.66 -3.61
CA GLU A 251 -2.26 3.97 -2.50
C GLU A 251 -1.48 2.73 -2.99
N TRP A 252 -2.11 1.87 -3.77
CA TRP A 252 -1.56 0.55 -4.08
C TRP A 252 -0.68 0.52 -5.33
N GLY A 253 -0.86 1.47 -6.25
CA GLY A 253 -0.02 1.61 -7.44
C GLY A 253 -0.39 0.66 -8.56
N PHE A 254 0.62 0.06 -9.19
CA PHE A 254 0.43 -0.82 -10.33
C PHE A 254 -0.26 -2.13 -9.91
N MET A 255 -1.58 -2.19 -10.12
CA MET A 255 -2.42 -3.23 -9.55
C MET A 255 -2.18 -4.64 -10.14
N HIS A 256 -1.77 -4.74 -11.40
CA HIS A 256 -1.54 -6.03 -12.09
C HIS A 256 -0.46 -6.91 -11.42
N HIS A 257 0.44 -6.32 -10.62
CA HIS A 257 1.46 -7.07 -9.87
C HIS A 257 0.93 -7.75 -8.61
N TYR A 258 -0.30 -7.44 -8.21
CA TYR A 258 -1.04 -8.19 -7.19
C TYR A 258 -1.77 -9.36 -7.83
N THR A 259 -1.04 -10.43 -8.15
CA THR A 259 -1.60 -11.62 -8.82
C THR A 259 -2.76 -12.27 -8.06
N GLY A 260 -2.83 -12.08 -6.74
CA GLY A 260 -3.93 -12.55 -5.91
C GLY A 260 -5.17 -11.66 -5.91
N ALA A 261 -5.13 -10.45 -6.49
CA ALA A 261 -6.24 -9.49 -6.49
C ALA A 261 -6.97 -9.37 -7.84
N ASP A 262 -6.50 -10.12 -8.85
CA ASP A 262 -7.13 -10.30 -10.17
C ASP A 262 -7.33 -9.00 -10.97
N PHE A 263 -6.56 -7.96 -10.67
CA PHE A 263 -6.57 -6.72 -11.45
C PHE A 263 -5.84 -6.93 -12.77
N VAL A 264 -6.41 -6.38 -13.84
CA VAL A 264 -5.77 -6.34 -15.16
C VAL A 264 -5.13 -4.98 -15.40
N LEU A 265 -4.19 -4.92 -16.35
CA LEU A 265 -3.52 -3.69 -16.80
C LEU A 265 -4.43 -2.84 -17.70
N GLN A 266 -5.57 -2.40 -17.18
CA GLN A 266 -6.62 -1.66 -17.92
C GLN A 266 -7.40 -0.71 -17.00
N ASN A 267 -8.34 0.03 -17.59
CA ASN A 267 -9.17 1.00 -16.88
C ASN A 267 -10.42 0.35 -16.29
N TYR A 268 -10.90 0.91 -15.19
CA TYR A 268 -12.09 0.42 -14.49
C TYR A 268 -13.19 1.47 -14.46
N TRP A 269 -14.43 1.03 -14.71
CA TRP A 269 -15.59 1.92 -14.70
C TRP A 269 -15.71 2.71 -13.40
N THR A 270 -16.08 3.98 -13.53
CA THR A 270 -16.55 4.81 -12.42
C THR A 270 -17.99 5.26 -12.65
N SER A 271 -18.62 5.73 -11.58
CA SER A 271 -19.98 6.25 -11.59
C SER A 271 -20.08 7.71 -12.01
N ASP A 272 -18.94 8.42 -12.10
CA ASP A 272 -18.90 9.80 -12.56
C ASP A 272 -19.15 9.86 -14.08
N THR A 273 -20.05 10.76 -14.48
CA THR A 273 -20.55 10.83 -15.86
C THR A 273 -20.01 12.04 -16.61
N THR A 274 -19.83 11.90 -17.91
CA THR A 274 -19.70 13.01 -18.86
C THR A 274 -21.05 13.30 -19.53
N ARG A 275 -21.09 14.20 -20.52
CA ARG A 275 -22.31 14.42 -21.33
C ARG A 275 -22.73 13.18 -22.13
N THR A 276 -21.80 12.30 -22.45
CA THR A 276 -21.99 11.22 -23.45
C THR A 276 -21.51 9.85 -22.95
N GLY A 277 -21.08 9.72 -21.70
CA GLY A 277 -20.47 8.49 -21.21
C GLY A 277 -20.11 8.52 -19.73
N GLN A 278 -19.25 7.58 -19.33
CA GLN A 278 -18.74 7.43 -17.96
C GLN A 278 -17.23 7.60 -17.96
N PHE A 279 -16.70 8.19 -16.88
CA PHE A 279 -15.28 8.17 -16.61
C PHE A 279 -14.83 6.76 -16.21
N ASP A 280 -13.58 6.46 -16.49
CA ASP A 280 -12.88 5.29 -16.00
C ASP A 280 -11.48 5.69 -15.52
N VAL A 281 -10.84 4.80 -14.76
CA VAL A 281 -9.51 5.07 -14.18
C VAL A 281 -8.57 3.89 -14.43
N GLY A 282 -7.36 4.17 -14.92
CA GLY A 282 -6.32 3.18 -15.15
C GLY A 282 -5.77 2.57 -13.85
N ALA A 283 -5.73 1.23 -13.78
CA ALA A 283 -5.23 0.49 -12.62
C ALA A 283 -3.71 0.40 -12.52
N ASP A 284 -2.97 0.99 -13.46
CA ASP A 284 -1.50 1.06 -13.48
C ASP A 284 -0.96 2.39 -12.99
N ASN A 285 -1.53 3.48 -13.50
CA ASN A 285 -0.98 4.83 -13.36
C ASN A 285 -2.01 5.85 -12.82
N GLY A 286 -3.28 5.43 -12.62
CA GLY A 286 -4.36 6.26 -12.10
C GLY A 286 -4.84 7.37 -13.03
N ASP A 287 -4.54 7.29 -14.32
CA ASP A 287 -5.04 8.24 -15.31
C ASP A 287 -6.55 8.12 -15.47
N ILE A 288 -7.18 9.23 -15.87
CA ILE A 288 -8.62 9.31 -16.06
C ILE A 288 -8.90 9.44 -17.55
N TYR A 289 -9.78 8.59 -18.06
CA TYR A 289 -10.38 8.70 -19.38
C TYR A 289 -11.90 8.69 -19.26
N TRP A 290 -12.59 8.85 -20.38
CA TRP A 290 -14.02 8.55 -20.46
C TRP A 290 -14.30 7.78 -21.75
N PHE A 291 -15.28 6.89 -21.65
CA PHE A 291 -15.81 6.16 -22.80
C PHE A 291 -17.31 6.36 -22.92
N SER A 292 -17.81 6.23 -24.15
CA SER A 292 -19.25 6.14 -24.38
C SER A 292 -19.84 5.01 -23.53
N ALA A 293 -21.04 5.22 -22.98
CA ALA A 293 -21.77 4.19 -22.23
C ALA A 293 -22.08 2.93 -23.06
N SER A 294 -21.91 3.01 -24.39
CA SER A 294 -22.06 1.90 -25.34
C SER A 294 -20.81 1.03 -25.49
N ILE A 295 -19.72 1.33 -24.78
CA ILE A 295 -18.49 0.53 -24.76
C ILE A 295 -18.55 -0.40 -23.52
N ILE A 296 -17.80 -1.50 -23.57
CA ILE A 296 -17.59 -2.42 -22.44
C ILE A 296 -16.23 -2.12 -21.78
N ASN A 297 -16.15 -2.25 -20.46
CA ASN A 297 -14.91 -2.01 -19.70
C ASN A 297 -14.86 -2.87 -18.44
N TYR A 298 -13.74 -2.83 -17.71
CA TYR A 298 -13.57 -3.62 -16.50
C TYR A 298 -14.39 -3.09 -15.32
N GLY A 299 -14.79 -4.04 -14.48
CA GLY A 299 -15.73 -3.81 -13.40
C GLY A 299 -15.09 -3.84 -12.02
N LEU A 300 -15.34 -2.80 -11.23
CA LEU A 300 -14.96 -2.73 -9.82
C LEU A 300 -16.16 -2.26 -9.01
N CYS A 301 -16.29 -2.76 -7.79
CA CYS A 301 -17.27 -2.28 -6.82
C CYS A 301 -16.54 -1.84 -5.54
N THR A 302 -17.15 -0.93 -4.79
CA THR A 302 -16.61 -0.43 -3.52
C THR A 302 -17.71 -0.23 -2.48
N ALA A 303 -17.31 -0.32 -1.22
CA ALA A 303 -18.13 0.02 -0.06
C ALA A 303 -17.25 0.49 1.13
N PRO A 304 -17.78 1.36 2.00
CA PRO A 304 -18.93 2.22 1.76
C PRO A 304 -18.71 3.25 0.63
#